data_AF-A0A434V2M4-F1
#
_entry.id   AF-A0A434V2M4-F1
#
_cell.length_a   1.000
_cell.length_b   1.000
_cell.length_c   1.000
_cell.angle_alpha   90.00
_cell.angle_beta   90.00
_cell.angle_gamma   90.00
#
_symmetry.space_group_name_H-M   'P 1'
#
loop_
_entity.id
_entity.type
_entity.pdbx_description
1 polymer ?
#
loop_
_entity_poly.entity_id
_entity_poly.type
_entity_poly.pdbx_seq_one_letter_code
_entity_poly.pdbx_strand_id
1 'polypeptide(L)'
;PQTVDPDEADGIVARIGAEKRISPPGHPIYRFDPAKDLVLDRKTPLTGHANGMAFYAYDASDRLLLKRIYYSIGGGFVVSEEELQRMKAKGSVTTEGKKVPYPFKNAVEMLAMAAKSGLSIAEMKRANEEKHMPREELDAGLDAIWSAMKGCIDRGLSQDGIMPGGLKVRRRARQLHDKLQEQWQQNRPNPLLANDWLSIYAMAVNEENAAGGRVVTAPTNGAAGTLPAVLR
;
A
#
# COMPACT_ATOMS: atom_id res chain seq x y z
N PRO A 1 3.81 -5.06 7.24
CA PRO A 1 2.51 -4.43 6.85
C PRO A 1 1.50 -5.42 6.25
N GLN A 2 1.95 -6.43 5.47
CA GLN A 2 1.04 -7.35 4.77
C GLN A 2 0.24 -8.28 5.69
N THR A 3 0.84 -8.73 6.80
CA THR A 3 0.29 -9.79 7.66
C THR A 3 -0.31 -9.29 8.97
N VAL A 4 -0.13 -8.01 9.32
CA VAL A 4 -0.70 -7.45 10.54
C VAL A 4 -2.22 -7.42 10.43
N ASP A 5 -2.91 -7.75 11.52
CA ASP A 5 -4.35 -7.51 11.64
C ASP A 5 -4.56 -6.02 11.95
N PRO A 6 -5.22 -5.25 11.06
CA PRO A 6 -5.52 -3.85 11.31
C PRO A 6 -6.33 -3.61 12.58
N ASP A 7 -7.19 -4.55 12.97
CA ASP A 7 -8.07 -4.40 14.14
C ASP A 7 -7.33 -4.53 15.47
N GLU A 8 -6.14 -5.15 15.45
CA GLU A 8 -5.28 -5.24 16.63
C GLU A 8 -4.36 -4.02 16.80
N ALA A 9 -4.22 -3.17 15.78
CA ALA A 9 -3.21 -2.10 15.74
C ALA A 9 -3.34 -1.13 16.93
N ASP A 10 -4.56 -0.65 17.20
CA ASP A 10 -4.81 0.26 18.33
C ASP A 10 -4.54 -0.41 19.68
N GLY A 11 -4.87 -1.69 19.81
CA GLY A 11 -4.58 -2.48 21.00
C GLY A 11 -3.08 -2.69 21.22
N ILE A 12 -2.32 -2.91 20.15
CA ILE A 12 -0.85 -2.99 20.19
C ILE A 12 -0.26 -1.65 20.64
N VAL A 13 -0.70 -0.53 20.05
CA VAL A 13 -0.22 0.81 20.42
C VAL A 13 -0.53 1.14 21.88
N ALA A 14 -1.76 0.85 22.34
CA ALA A 14 -2.15 1.05 23.73
C ALA A 14 -1.29 0.23 24.70
N ARG A 15 -1.02 -1.04 24.36
CA ARG A 15 -0.15 -1.91 25.17
C ARG A 15 1.28 -1.40 25.26
N ILE A 16 1.86 -0.98 24.13
CA ILE A 16 3.20 -0.39 24.11
C ILE A 16 3.24 0.88 24.96
N GLY A 17 2.19 1.73 24.90
CA GLY A 17 2.09 2.92 25.74
C GLY A 17 2.06 2.62 27.24
N ALA A 18 1.35 1.55 27.64
CA ALA A 18 1.24 1.14 29.04
C ALA A 18 2.51 0.43 29.56
N GLU A 19 3.03 -0.52 28.80
CA GLU A 19 4.16 -1.38 29.21
C GLU A 19 5.53 -0.74 28.95
N LYS A 20 5.59 0.24 28.03
CA LYS A 20 6.81 0.91 27.57
C LYS A 20 7.87 -0.06 27.07
N ARG A 21 7.41 -1.11 26.38
CA ARG A 21 8.22 -2.21 25.87
C ARG A 21 7.72 -2.63 24.49
N ILE A 22 8.63 -3.11 23.66
CA ILE A 22 8.33 -3.74 22.37
C ILE A 22 8.99 -5.11 22.32
N SER A 23 8.30 -6.08 21.71
CA SER A 23 8.77 -7.46 21.56
C SER A 23 8.61 -7.93 20.11
N PRO A 24 9.49 -7.50 19.19
CA PRO A 24 9.43 -7.96 17.81
C PRO A 24 9.70 -9.48 17.74
N PRO A 25 8.98 -10.24 16.90
CA PRO A 25 9.25 -11.67 16.71
C PRO A 25 10.72 -11.93 16.33
N GLY A 26 11.35 -12.90 16.99
CA GLY A 26 12.76 -13.25 16.76
C GLY A 26 13.77 -12.31 17.41
N HIS A 27 13.33 -11.32 18.20
CA HIS A 27 14.20 -10.40 18.93
C HIS A 27 13.94 -10.44 20.45
N PRO A 28 14.91 -10.02 21.27
CA PRO A 28 14.66 -9.76 22.68
C PRO A 28 13.68 -8.59 22.86
N ILE A 29 13.13 -8.48 24.08
CA ILE A 29 12.30 -7.34 24.47
C ILE A 29 13.17 -6.08 24.58
N TYR A 30 12.71 -4.97 24.00
CA TYR A 30 13.37 -3.66 24.11
C TYR A 30 12.55 -2.70 24.96
N ARG A 31 13.23 -1.83 25.73
CA ARG A 31 12.61 -0.65 26.34
C ARG A 31 12.23 0.33 25.23
N PHE A 32 10.98 0.78 25.22
CA PHE A 32 10.52 1.80 24.30
C PHE A 32 9.37 2.59 24.95
N ASP A 33 9.64 3.82 25.37
CA ASP A 33 8.65 4.76 25.88
C ASP A 33 8.25 5.72 24.74
N PRO A 34 7.07 5.57 24.11
CA PRO A 34 6.68 6.40 22.97
C PRO A 34 6.71 7.90 23.26
N ALA A 35 6.51 8.34 24.50
CA ALA A 35 6.53 9.75 24.86
C ALA A 35 7.94 10.36 24.85
N LYS A 36 8.98 9.53 24.98
CA LYS A 36 10.39 9.97 25.00
C LYS A 36 11.15 9.55 23.75
N ASP A 37 10.91 8.33 23.28
CA ASP A 37 11.71 7.66 22.28
C ASP A 37 11.19 7.88 20.85
N LEU A 38 9.92 8.30 20.69
CA LEU A 38 9.34 8.69 19.39
C LEU A 38 9.33 10.21 19.23
N VAL A 39 10.36 10.74 18.57
CA VAL A 39 10.51 12.18 18.33
C VAL A 39 9.97 12.55 16.95
N LEU A 40 8.91 13.37 16.91
CA LEU A 40 8.42 14.00 15.68
C LEU A 40 9.19 15.30 15.40
N ASP A 41 10.40 15.18 14.84
CA ASP A 41 11.21 16.35 14.48
C ASP A 41 10.67 17.02 13.21
N ARG A 42 10.10 18.22 13.37
CA ARG A 42 9.57 19.05 12.28
C ARG A 42 10.51 20.19 11.88
N LYS A 43 11.66 20.33 12.54
CA LYS A 43 12.58 21.46 12.38
C LYS A 43 13.83 21.06 11.61
N THR A 44 14.29 19.82 11.76
CA THR A 44 15.54 19.35 11.16
C THR A 44 15.25 18.39 10.01
N PRO A 45 15.13 18.88 8.76
CA PRO A 45 14.94 18.00 7.61
C PRO A 45 16.19 17.15 7.37
N LEU A 46 15.99 15.87 7.08
CA LEU A 46 17.06 15.01 6.58
C LEU A 46 17.35 15.35 5.11
N THR A 47 18.62 15.29 4.71
CA THR A 47 19.09 15.80 3.42
C THR A 47 18.78 14.88 2.24
N GLY A 48 18.49 13.60 2.49
CA GLY A 48 18.25 12.61 1.45
C GLY A 48 16.91 12.76 0.72
N HIS A 49 15.82 12.77 1.49
CA HIS A 49 14.43 12.85 1.03
C HIS A 49 13.53 13.40 2.16
N ALA A 50 12.42 14.05 1.81
CA ALA A 50 11.53 14.71 2.78
C ALA A 50 10.92 13.73 3.81
N ASN A 51 10.60 12.50 3.36
CA ASN A 51 10.10 11.44 4.24
C ASN A 51 11.25 10.58 4.76
N GLY A 52 12.01 11.11 5.73
CA GLY A 52 13.11 10.41 6.37
C GLY A 52 12.82 10.04 7.83
N MET A 53 13.36 8.91 8.27
CA MET A 53 13.28 8.46 9.67
C MET A 53 14.65 7.92 10.11
N ALA A 54 15.06 8.26 11.33
CA ALA A 54 16.31 7.79 11.93
C ALA A 54 16.01 6.87 13.12
N PHE A 55 16.59 5.67 13.09
CA PHE A 55 16.60 4.75 14.22
C PHE A 55 17.90 4.89 14.99
N TYR A 56 17.77 4.94 16.31
CA TYR A 56 18.88 4.97 17.25
C TYR A 56 18.76 3.76 18.17
N ALA A 57 19.82 2.97 18.30
CA ALA A 57 19.89 1.87 19.26
C ALA A 57 20.91 2.20 20.35
N TYR A 58 20.51 2.01 21.60
CA TYR A 58 21.30 2.28 22.79
C TYR A 58 21.52 1.00 23.59
N ASP A 59 22.61 0.93 24.34
CA ASP A 59 22.80 -0.12 25.35
C ASP A 59 22.08 0.23 26.68
N ALA A 60 22.25 -0.63 27.69
CA ALA A 60 21.64 -0.44 29.00
C ALA A 60 22.19 0.77 29.79
N SER A 61 23.32 1.34 29.37
CA SER A 61 23.92 2.55 29.96
C SER A 61 23.60 3.81 29.14
N ASP A 62 22.58 3.74 28.27
CA ASP A 62 22.18 4.80 27.33
C ASP A 62 23.32 5.24 26.38
N ARG A 63 24.31 4.39 26.12
CA ARG A 63 25.35 4.65 25.11
C ARG A 63 24.81 4.30 23.73
N LEU A 64 24.94 5.23 22.78
CA LEU A 64 24.55 5.00 21.38
C LEU A 64 25.43 3.92 20.74
N LEU A 65 24.80 2.84 20.28
CA LEU A 65 25.44 1.73 19.58
C LEU A 65 25.31 1.86 18.06
N LEU A 66 24.14 2.29 17.59
CA LEU A 66 23.80 2.29 16.18
C LEU A 66 22.91 3.47 15.83
N LYS A 67 23.21 4.13 14.72
CA LYS A 67 22.32 5.06 14.03
C LYS A 67 22.12 4.58 12.59
N ARG A 68 20.86 4.49 12.17
CA ARG A 68 20.50 4.15 10.79
C ARG A 68 19.39 5.06 10.31
N ILE A 69 19.56 5.60 9.10
CA ILE A 69 18.59 6.49 8.48
C ILE A 69 17.98 5.78 7.29
N TYR A 70 16.64 5.85 7.21
CA TYR A 70 15.86 5.29 6.11
C TYR A 70 14.97 6.37 5.52
N TYR A 71 14.76 6.28 4.20
CA TYR A 71 13.93 7.20 3.43
C TYR A 71 12.81 6.43 2.75
N SER A 72 11.57 6.90 2.91
CA SER A 72 10.42 6.41 2.15
C SER A 72 10.28 7.23 0.87
N ILE A 73 10.57 6.61 -0.28
CA ILE A 73 10.68 7.27 -1.59
C ILE A 73 9.39 7.17 -2.43
N GLY A 74 8.30 6.69 -1.83
CA GLY A 74 6.98 6.54 -2.48
C GLY A 74 6.63 5.10 -2.83
N GLY A 75 5.33 4.81 -2.95
CA GLY A 75 4.82 3.47 -3.30
C GLY A 75 5.09 2.36 -2.27
N GLY A 76 5.53 2.72 -1.06
CA GLY A 76 5.93 1.76 -0.03
C GLY A 76 7.41 1.34 -0.09
N PHE A 77 8.19 1.88 -1.03
CA PHE A 77 9.62 1.61 -1.13
C PHE A 77 10.41 2.40 -0.08
N VAL A 78 11.31 1.70 0.61
CA VAL A 78 12.20 2.28 1.63
C VAL A 78 13.65 1.97 1.25
N VAL A 79 14.51 2.98 1.33
CA VAL A 79 15.95 2.84 1.06
C VAL A 79 16.75 3.40 2.23
N SER A 80 17.90 2.79 2.54
CA SER A 80 18.82 3.35 3.52
C SER A 80 19.51 4.60 2.97
N GLU A 81 20.08 5.42 3.86
CA GLU A 81 20.88 6.57 3.44
C GLU A 81 22.07 6.17 2.56
N GLU A 82 22.75 5.08 2.89
CA GLU A 82 23.87 4.57 2.10
C GLU A 82 23.41 4.08 0.73
N GLU A 83 22.25 3.42 0.64
CA GLU A 83 21.64 3.02 -0.63
C GLU A 83 21.27 4.22 -1.49
N LEU A 84 20.65 5.24 -0.91
CA LEU A 84 20.27 6.46 -1.62
C LEU A 84 21.51 7.20 -2.16
N GLN A 85 22.59 7.28 -1.38
CA GLN A 85 23.86 7.85 -1.83
C GLN A 85 24.46 7.04 -2.98
N ARG A 86 24.44 5.71 -2.90
CA ARG A 86 24.89 4.83 -4.01
C ARG A 86 24.05 5.02 -5.27
N MET A 87 22.73 5.17 -5.15
CA MET A 87 21.84 5.45 -6.29
C MET A 87 22.12 6.81 -6.92
N LYS A 88 22.38 7.86 -6.12
CA LYS A 88 22.76 9.18 -6.63
C LYS A 88 24.13 9.16 -7.32
N ALA A 89 25.10 8.43 -6.76
CA ALA A 89 26.46 8.32 -7.30
C ALA A 89 26.54 7.51 -8.61
N LYS A 90 25.67 6.51 -8.79
CA LYS A 90 25.61 5.71 -10.03
C LYS A 90 24.88 6.41 -11.18
N GLY A 91 24.43 7.65 -10.99
CA GLY A 91 23.42 8.26 -11.86
C GLY A 91 22.09 7.53 -11.69
N SER A 92 20.97 8.13 -12.14
CA SER A 92 19.67 7.46 -12.19
C SER A 92 19.89 6.00 -12.55
N VAL A 93 19.43 5.08 -11.71
CA VAL A 93 19.35 3.67 -12.07
C VAL A 93 18.38 3.63 -13.24
N THR A 94 18.89 3.90 -14.44
CA THR A 94 18.35 3.34 -15.65
C THR A 94 18.26 1.88 -15.29
N THR A 95 17.04 1.36 -15.36
CA THR A 95 16.79 -0.06 -15.45
C THR A 95 17.66 -0.59 -16.58
N GLU A 96 18.94 -0.88 -16.29
CA GLU A 96 19.75 -1.78 -17.09
C GLU A 96 18.92 -3.04 -17.10
N GLY A 97 18.27 -3.23 -18.26
CA GLY A 97 17.02 -3.95 -18.34
C GLY A 97 17.17 -5.31 -17.68
N LYS A 98 16.26 -5.62 -16.74
CA LYS A 98 15.95 -7.01 -16.47
C LYS A 98 15.85 -7.68 -17.85
N LYS A 99 16.66 -8.71 -18.10
CA LYS A 99 16.70 -9.42 -19.39
C LYS A 99 15.37 -10.14 -19.60
N VAL A 100 14.35 -9.39 -19.99
CA VAL A 100 13.00 -9.86 -20.25
C VAL A 100 12.77 -9.94 -21.75
N PRO A 101 11.90 -10.84 -22.23
CA PRO A 101 11.62 -11.01 -23.66
C PRO A 101 11.13 -9.72 -24.36
N TYR A 102 10.35 -8.89 -23.68
CA TYR A 102 9.72 -7.69 -24.25
C TYR A 102 10.02 -6.41 -23.44
N PRO A 103 11.23 -5.81 -23.57
CA PRO A 103 11.68 -4.69 -22.73
C PRO A 103 11.27 -3.31 -23.29
N PHE A 104 9.98 -3.06 -23.50
CA PHE A 104 9.50 -1.76 -24.01
C PHE A 104 9.62 -0.64 -22.97
N LYS A 105 10.07 0.55 -23.40
CA LYS A 105 10.24 1.74 -22.54
C LYS A 105 9.14 2.79 -22.72
N ASN A 106 8.43 2.74 -23.84
CA ASN A 106 7.38 3.67 -24.20
C ASN A 106 6.25 2.96 -24.96
N ALA A 107 5.13 3.66 -25.15
CA ALA A 107 3.96 3.10 -25.80
C ALA A 107 4.20 2.70 -27.27
N VAL A 108 5.05 3.43 -27.98
CA VAL A 108 5.37 3.15 -29.40
C VAL A 108 6.12 1.82 -29.53
N GLU A 109 7.15 1.62 -28.72
CA GLU A 109 7.88 0.35 -28.66
C GLU A 109 6.98 -0.81 -28.23
N MET A 110 6.10 -0.59 -27.25
CA MET A 110 5.15 -1.59 -26.78
C MET A 110 4.22 -2.07 -27.91
N LEU A 111 3.63 -1.14 -28.65
CA LEU A 111 2.74 -1.47 -29.77
C LEU A 111 3.48 -2.14 -30.93
N ALA A 112 4.71 -1.70 -31.23
CA ALA A 112 5.55 -2.33 -32.25
C ALA A 112 5.92 -3.78 -31.87
N MET A 113 6.27 -4.03 -30.60
CA MET A 113 6.54 -5.38 -30.11
C MET A 113 5.29 -6.26 -30.12
N ALA A 114 4.11 -5.72 -29.76
CA ALA A 114 2.83 -6.43 -29.83
C ALA A 114 2.54 -6.87 -31.28
N ALA A 115 2.61 -5.94 -32.22
CA ALA A 115 2.39 -6.23 -33.64
C ALA A 115 3.38 -7.25 -34.21
N LYS A 116 4.67 -7.18 -33.82
CA LYS A 116 5.71 -8.10 -34.29
C LYS A 116 5.58 -9.51 -33.70
N SER A 117 5.19 -9.62 -32.43
CA SER A 117 5.08 -10.90 -31.72
C SER A 117 3.74 -11.61 -31.94
N GLY A 118 2.70 -10.86 -32.30
CA GLY A 118 1.32 -11.36 -32.34
C GLY A 118 0.67 -11.49 -30.96
N LEU A 119 1.34 -11.04 -29.90
CA LEU A 119 0.84 -11.10 -28.52
C LEU A 119 0.18 -9.79 -28.10
N SER A 120 -0.84 -9.89 -27.25
CA SER A 120 -1.43 -8.76 -26.54
C SER A 120 -0.44 -8.16 -25.52
N ILE A 121 -0.74 -6.94 -25.04
CA ILE A 121 0.05 -6.27 -23.99
C ILE A 121 0.11 -7.13 -22.71
N ALA A 122 -1.01 -7.77 -22.35
CA ALA A 122 -1.10 -8.62 -21.17
C ALA A 122 -0.24 -9.89 -21.32
N GLU A 123 -0.25 -10.53 -22.49
CA GLU A 123 0.58 -11.72 -22.77
C GLU A 123 2.07 -11.38 -22.79
N MET A 124 2.46 -10.25 -23.41
CA MET A 124 3.85 -9.78 -23.36
C MET A 124 4.31 -9.50 -21.93
N LYS A 125 3.45 -8.87 -21.11
CA LYS A 125 3.76 -8.62 -19.70
C LYS A 125 3.86 -9.91 -18.90
N ARG A 126 2.96 -10.87 -19.11
CA ARG A 126 3.04 -12.20 -18.51
C ARG A 126 4.34 -12.90 -18.87
N ALA A 127 4.74 -12.91 -20.14
CA ALA A 127 6.01 -13.50 -20.58
C ALA A 127 7.24 -12.84 -19.94
N ASN A 128 7.17 -11.55 -19.62
CA ASN A 128 8.22 -10.85 -18.89
C ASN A 128 8.28 -11.26 -17.41
N GLU A 129 7.14 -11.43 -16.73
CA GLU A 129 7.09 -11.87 -15.33
C GLU A 129 7.46 -13.36 -15.18
N GLU A 130 7.00 -14.21 -16.11
CA GLU A 130 7.33 -15.64 -16.14
C GLU A 130 8.82 -15.92 -16.36
N LYS A 131 9.61 -14.90 -16.73
CA LYS A 131 11.08 -14.99 -16.75
C LYS A 131 11.69 -15.03 -15.35
N HIS A 132 10.97 -14.51 -14.35
CA HIS A 132 11.43 -14.33 -12.98
C HIS A 132 10.74 -15.25 -11.98
N MET A 133 9.56 -15.78 -12.32
CA MET A 133 8.80 -16.69 -11.48
C MET A 133 8.01 -17.70 -12.32
N PRO A 134 7.67 -18.88 -11.78
CA PRO A 134 6.79 -19.83 -12.44
C PRO A 134 5.39 -19.26 -12.66
N ARG A 135 4.71 -19.74 -13.71
CA ARG A 135 3.33 -19.33 -14.04
C ARG A 135 2.33 -19.52 -12.90
N GLU A 136 2.42 -20.66 -12.20
CA GLU A 136 1.53 -20.98 -11.08
C GLU A 136 1.69 -20.00 -9.91
N GLU A 137 2.93 -19.58 -9.62
CA GLU A 137 3.23 -18.59 -8.58
C GLU A 137 2.71 -17.20 -8.98
N LEU A 138 2.86 -16.83 -10.26
CA LEU A 138 2.32 -15.59 -10.80
C LEU A 138 0.79 -15.55 -10.69
N ASP A 139 0.11 -16.62 -11.10
CA ASP A 139 -1.35 -16.73 -11.05
C ASP A 139 -1.85 -16.66 -9.60
N ALA A 140 -1.23 -17.43 -8.69
CA ALA A 140 -1.56 -17.39 -7.27
C ALA A 140 -1.33 -16.00 -6.65
N GLY A 141 -0.26 -15.29 -7.04
CA GLY A 141 0.02 -13.94 -6.59
C GLY A 141 -1.03 -12.92 -7.06
N LEU A 142 -1.46 -13.02 -8.33
CA LEU A 142 -2.52 -12.18 -8.89
C LEU A 142 -3.87 -12.44 -8.20
N ASP A 143 -4.20 -13.70 -7.95
CA ASP A 143 -5.41 -14.10 -7.22
C ASP A 143 -5.39 -13.59 -5.77
N ALA A 144 -4.23 -13.65 -5.10
CA ALA A 144 -4.08 -13.13 -3.75
C ALA A 144 -4.26 -11.59 -3.70
N ILE A 145 -3.71 -10.87 -4.68
CA ILE A 145 -3.91 -9.41 -4.83
C ILE A 145 -5.40 -9.09 -5.02
N TRP A 146 -6.06 -9.80 -5.93
CA TRP A 146 -7.48 -9.59 -6.20
C TRP A 146 -8.36 -9.93 -5.00
N SER A 147 -8.08 -11.04 -4.32
CA SER A 147 -8.79 -11.45 -3.10
C SER A 147 -8.66 -10.40 -2.00
N ALA A 148 -7.46 -9.83 -1.81
CA ALA A 148 -7.24 -8.74 -0.85
C ALA A 148 -7.98 -7.45 -1.25
N MET A 149 -7.99 -7.10 -2.54
CA MET A 149 -8.77 -5.97 -3.08
C MET A 149 -10.27 -6.14 -2.84
N LYS A 150 -10.81 -7.32 -3.15
CA LYS A 150 -12.22 -7.65 -2.92
C LYS A 150 -12.57 -7.60 -1.43
N GLY A 151 -11.73 -8.20 -0.58
CA GLY A 151 -11.90 -8.16 0.87
C GLY A 151 -11.90 -6.74 1.43
N CYS A 152 -11.08 -5.84 0.87
CA CYS A 152 -11.09 -4.42 1.22
C CYS A 152 -12.43 -3.74 0.85
N ILE A 153 -12.96 -4.00 -0.36
CA ILE A 153 -14.28 -3.48 -0.74
C ILE A 153 -15.35 -4.02 0.22
N ASP A 154 -15.41 -5.34 0.45
CA ASP A 154 -16.43 -5.96 1.29
C ASP A 154 -16.38 -5.45 2.74
N ARG A 155 -15.17 -5.24 3.28
CA ARG A 155 -14.99 -4.60 4.58
C ARG A 155 -15.50 -3.16 4.55
N GLY A 156 -15.09 -2.34 3.59
CA GLY A 156 -15.57 -0.96 3.47
C GLY A 156 -17.09 -0.82 3.31
N LEU A 157 -17.74 -1.80 2.68
CA LEU A 157 -19.19 -1.86 2.53
C LEU A 157 -19.94 -2.33 3.79
N SER A 158 -19.26 -2.97 4.74
CA SER A 158 -19.86 -3.44 6.00
C SER A 158 -19.64 -2.47 7.17
N GLN A 159 -18.62 -1.62 7.09
CA GLN A 159 -18.25 -0.69 8.16
C GLN A 159 -19.10 0.57 8.16
N ASP A 160 -19.38 1.07 9.37
CA ASP A 160 -20.06 2.34 9.63
C ASP A 160 -19.21 3.22 10.57
N GLY A 161 -19.65 4.46 10.76
CA GLY A 161 -19.11 5.36 11.77
C GLY A 161 -18.34 6.54 11.20
N ILE A 162 -17.50 7.13 12.05
CA ILE A 162 -16.72 8.33 11.75
C ILE A 162 -15.26 7.93 11.57
N MET A 163 -14.66 8.37 10.47
CA MET A 163 -13.25 8.10 10.18
C MET A 163 -12.33 8.79 11.21
N PRO A 164 -11.20 8.15 11.57
CA PRO A 164 -10.21 8.75 12.44
C PRO A 164 -9.55 10.00 11.79
N GLY A 165 -8.83 10.79 12.58
CA GLY A 165 -8.09 11.96 12.07
C GLY A 165 -8.75 13.34 12.31
N GLY A 166 -9.76 13.42 13.19
CA GLY A 166 -10.26 14.69 13.74
C GLY A 166 -11.17 15.52 12.82
N LEU A 167 -11.27 15.18 11.53
CA LEU A 167 -12.12 15.87 10.54
C LEU A 167 -13.61 15.50 10.61
N LYS A 168 -13.99 14.58 11.53
CA LYS A 168 -15.38 14.12 11.75
C LYS A 168 -16.10 13.64 10.47
N VAL A 169 -15.37 13.12 9.50
CA VAL A 169 -15.93 12.64 8.24
C VAL A 169 -16.61 11.30 8.47
N ARG A 170 -17.87 11.17 8.06
CA ARG A 170 -18.64 9.92 8.17
C ARG A 170 -18.33 9.00 7.00
N ARG A 171 -18.28 7.69 7.28
CA ARG A 171 -18.33 6.65 6.26
C ARG A 171 -19.68 6.70 5.54
N ARG A 172 -19.66 6.53 4.22
CA ARG A 172 -20.85 6.64 3.35
C ARG A 172 -21.03 5.42 2.46
N ALA A 173 -19.99 4.62 2.23
CA ALA A 173 -20.02 3.53 1.26
C ALA A 173 -21.15 2.53 1.55
N ARG A 174 -21.29 2.08 2.80
CA ARG A 174 -22.35 1.17 3.24
C ARG A 174 -23.76 1.71 2.99
N GLN A 175 -24.05 2.92 3.47
CA GLN A 175 -25.39 3.53 3.33
C GLN A 175 -25.79 3.72 1.86
N LEU A 176 -24.83 4.10 1.01
CA LEU A 176 -25.07 4.24 -0.42
C LEU A 176 -25.28 2.89 -1.10
N HIS A 177 -24.50 1.88 -0.71
CA HIS A 177 -24.63 0.50 -1.17
C HIS A 177 -26.02 -0.08 -0.86
N ASP A 178 -26.46 0.02 0.39
CA ASP A 178 -27.74 -0.54 0.83
C ASP A 178 -28.91 0.13 0.09
N LYS A 179 -28.82 1.45 -0.10
CA LYS A 179 -29.80 2.21 -0.87
C LYS A 179 -29.83 1.81 -2.35
N LEU A 180 -28.67 1.57 -2.96
CA LEU A 180 -28.59 1.18 -4.38
C LEU A 180 -29.12 -0.25 -4.57
N GLN A 181 -28.81 -1.15 -3.63
CA GLN A 181 -29.30 -2.52 -3.61
C GLN A 181 -30.82 -2.56 -3.49
N GLU A 182 -31.40 -1.73 -2.62
CA GLU A 182 -32.86 -1.60 -2.48
C GLU A 182 -33.51 -1.08 -3.78
N GLN A 183 -32.94 -0.07 -4.43
CA GLN A 183 -33.45 0.46 -5.69
C GLN A 183 -33.41 -0.57 -6.82
N TRP A 184 -32.35 -1.38 -6.86
CA TRP A 184 -32.21 -2.49 -7.80
C TRP A 184 -33.29 -3.54 -7.58
N GLN A 185 -33.53 -3.94 -6.32
CA GLN A 185 -34.61 -4.88 -5.97
C GLN A 185 -36.00 -4.34 -6.33
N GLN A 186 -36.19 -3.03 -6.29
CA GLN A 186 -37.43 -2.36 -6.67
C GLN A 186 -37.56 -2.14 -8.21
N ASN A 187 -36.65 -2.65 -9.03
CA ASN A 187 -36.60 -2.46 -10.49
C ASN A 187 -36.73 -0.98 -10.91
N ARG A 188 -36.17 -0.05 -10.11
CA ARG A 188 -36.21 1.37 -10.47
C ARG A 188 -35.23 1.63 -11.61
N PRO A 189 -35.65 2.28 -12.71
CA PRO A 189 -34.73 2.63 -13.78
C PRO A 189 -33.74 3.69 -13.29
N ASN A 190 -32.45 3.35 -13.28
CA ASN A 190 -31.36 4.27 -13.00
C ASN A 190 -30.35 4.23 -14.16
N PRO A 191 -30.32 5.24 -15.04
CA PRO A 191 -29.40 5.28 -16.18
C PRO A 191 -27.92 5.44 -15.77
N LEU A 192 -27.64 5.80 -14.52
CA LEU A 192 -26.29 6.01 -13.98
C LEU A 192 -25.80 4.88 -13.06
N LEU A 193 -26.55 3.77 -13.00
CA LEU A 193 -26.32 2.70 -12.04
C LEU A 193 -24.87 2.16 -12.05
N ALA A 194 -24.28 2.00 -13.24
CA ALA A 194 -22.89 1.54 -13.36
C ALA A 194 -21.89 2.51 -12.71
N ASN A 195 -22.10 3.82 -12.87
CA ASN A 195 -21.24 4.84 -12.26
C ASN A 195 -21.43 4.91 -10.75
N ASP A 196 -22.66 4.70 -10.28
CA ASP A 196 -22.97 4.67 -8.84
C ASP A 196 -22.26 3.50 -8.15
N TRP A 197 -22.33 2.29 -8.72
CA TRP A 197 -21.60 1.11 -8.22
C TRP A 197 -20.09 1.32 -8.20
N LEU A 198 -19.53 1.84 -9.30
CA LEU A 198 -18.10 2.15 -9.40
C LEU A 198 -17.67 3.13 -8.29
N SER A 199 -18.46 4.18 -8.07
CA SER A 199 -18.18 5.19 -7.06
C SER A 199 -18.25 4.61 -5.64
N ILE A 200 -19.25 3.76 -5.37
CA ILE A 200 -19.43 3.09 -4.07
C ILE A 200 -18.24 2.18 -3.75
N TYR A 201 -17.79 1.35 -4.72
CA TYR A 201 -16.65 0.47 -4.50
C TYR A 201 -15.35 1.24 -4.28
N ALA A 202 -15.12 2.30 -5.06
CA ALA A 202 -13.95 3.16 -4.86
C ALA A 202 -13.99 3.87 -3.50
N MET A 203 -15.17 4.35 -3.07
CA MET A 203 -15.36 4.94 -1.75
C MET A 203 -15.11 3.94 -0.62
N ALA A 204 -15.61 2.70 -0.73
CA ALA A 204 -15.40 1.65 0.27
C ALA A 204 -13.90 1.44 0.54
N VAL A 205 -13.09 1.28 -0.52
CA VAL A 205 -11.64 1.09 -0.40
C VAL A 205 -10.94 2.31 0.19
N ASN A 206 -11.34 3.52 -0.23
CA ASN A 206 -10.72 4.75 0.25
C ASN A 206 -11.08 5.04 1.73
N GLU A 207 -12.30 4.71 2.16
CA GLU A 207 -12.72 4.79 3.56
C GLU A 207 -11.95 3.78 4.42
N GLU A 208 -11.71 2.56 3.92
CA GLU A 208 -10.86 1.57 4.59
C GLU A 208 -9.41 2.02 4.71
N ASN A 209 -8.85 2.60 3.63
CA ASN A 209 -7.52 3.19 3.67
C ASN A 209 -7.40 4.29 4.73
N ALA A 210 -8.37 5.21 4.78
CA ALA A 210 -8.38 6.30 5.74
C ALA A 210 -8.53 5.83 7.19
N ALA A 211 -9.19 4.71 7.40
CA ALA A 211 -9.36 4.08 8.72
C ALA A 211 -8.18 3.19 9.14
N GLY A 212 -7.11 3.09 8.33
CA GLY A 212 -5.96 2.23 8.64
C GLY A 212 -6.20 0.74 8.37
N GLY A 213 -7.24 0.40 7.61
CA GLY A 213 -7.52 -0.96 7.18
C GLY A 213 -6.46 -1.52 6.22
N ARG A 214 -6.59 -2.81 5.90
CA ARG A 214 -5.70 -3.46 4.93
C ARG A 214 -6.06 -3.04 3.51
N VAL A 215 -5.08 -2.51 2.77
CA VAL A 215 -5.28 -1.97 1.42
C VAL A 215 -4.17 -2.46 0.49
N VAL A 216 -4.51 -2.67 -0.78
CA VAL A 216 -3.55 -2.97 -1.84
C VAL A 216 -3.23 -1.70 -2.63
N THR A 217 -1.96 -1.38 -2.78
CA THR A 217 -1.50 -0.23 -3.56
C THR A 217 -1.86 -0.36 -5.05
N ALA A 218 -2.44 0.67 -5.65
CA ALA A 218 -2.76 0.67 -7.09
C ALA A 218 -2.67 2.07 -7.75
N PRO A 219 -1.48 2.67 -7.95
CA PRO A 219 -0.14 2.22 -7.54
C PRO A 219 0.27 2.70 -6.14
N THR A 220 -0.60 3.44 -5.45
CA THR A 220 -0.38 3.91 -4.08
C THR A 220 -1.65 3.69 -3.25
N ASN A 221 -1.54 3.80 -1.92
CA ASN A 221 -2.70 3.68 -1.02
C ASN A 221 -3.79 4.72 -1.31
N GLY A 222 -3.40 5.96 -1.66
CA GLY A 222 -4.35 7.03 -1.96
C GLY A 222 -5.15 6.83 -3.26
N ALA A 223 -4.63 6.00 -4.18
CA ALA A 223 -5.29 5.65 -5.44
C ALA A 223 -5.86 4.22 -5.43
N ALA A 224 -5.86 3.54 -4.29
CA ALA A 224 -6.16 2.12 -4.19
C ALA A 224 -7.57 1.74 -4.62
N GLY A 225 -8.54 2.65 -4.53
CA GLY A 225 -9.94 2.35 -4.85
C GLY A 225 -10.26 2.24 -6.35
N THR A 226 -9.45 2.82 -7.24
CA THR A 226 -9.82 2.92 -8.67
C THR A 226 -9.79 1.58 -9.39
N LEU A 227 -8.69 0.83 -9.29
CA LEU A 227 -8.55 -0.46 -9.97
C LEU A 227 -9.58 -1.51 -9.50
N PRO A 228 -9.75 -1.77 -8.19
CA PRO A 228 -10.67 -2.81 -7.74
C PRO A 228 -12.13 -2.45 -7.97
N ALA A 229 -12.48 -1.16 -8.02
CA ALA A 229 -13.83 -0.74 -8.37
C ALA A 229 -14.21 -1.09 -9.82
N VAL A 230 -13.25 -1.00 -10.75
CA VAL A 230 -13.47 -1.35 -12.17
C VAL A 230 -13.53 -2.87 -12.40
N LEU A 231 -12.85 -3.65 -11.57
CA LEU A 231 -12.79 -5.11 -11.70
C LEU A 231 -14.03 -5.84 -11.13
N ARG A 232 -14.87 -5.16 -10.34
CA ARG A 232 -16.00 -5.76 -9.61
C ARG A 232 -17.31 -5.70 -10.36
#